data_AF-A0A1A6C792-F1
#
_entry.id   AF-A0A1A6C792-F1
#
_cell.length_a   1.000
_cell.length_b   1.000
_cell.length_c   1.000
_cell.angle_alpha   90.00
_cell.angle_beta   90.00
_cell.angle_gamma   90.00
#
_symmetry.space_group_name_H-M   'P 1'
#
loop_
_entity.id
_entity.type
_entity.pdbx_description
1 polymer ?
#
loop_
_entity_poly.entity_id
_entity_poly.type
_entity_poly.pdbx_seq_one_letter_code
_entity_poly.pdbx_strand_id
1 'polypeptide(L)' 'MRSAYFDEATSSLDALTSEHFAATINQLKGQMTMLFITHALPKSLQVDEIVHIGKSTPSTQCTNGQPAFDTGTV' A
#
# COMPACT_ATOMS: atom_id res chain seq x y z
N MET A 1 25.78 7.07 0.03
CA MET A 1 24.49 6.37 0.10
C MET A 1 23.96 6.20 -1.31
N ARG A 2 23.54 5.01 -1.74
CA ARG A 2 22.98 4.77 -3.08
C ARG A 2 21.47 4.60 -2.95
N SER A 3 20.72 5.30 -3.79
CA SER A 3 19.25 5.34 -3.76
C SER A 3 18.67 5.10 -5.16
N ALA A 4 17.58 4.33 -5.22
CA ALA A 4 16.86 4.03 -6.46
C ALA A 4 15.37 4.37 -6.29
N TYR A 5 14.79 4.99 -7.32
CA TYR A 5 13.39 5.40 -7.35
C TYR A 5 12.74 4.84 -8.61
N PHE A 6 11.63 4.12 -8.43
CA PHE A 6 10.93 3.43 -9.50
C PHE A 6 9.48 3.88 -9.54
N ASP A 7 9.09 4.50 -10.65
CA ASP A 7 7.70 4.89 -10.92
C ASP A 7 7.11 3.96 -11.99
N GLU A 8 5.92 3.43 -11.74
CA GLU A 8 5.19 2.45 -12.57
C GLU A 8 5.92 1.12 -12.85
N ALA A 9 6.89 0.70 -12.03
CA ALA A 9 7.78 -0.42 -12.37
C ALA A 9 7.14 -1.81 -12.54
N THR A 10 5.87 -2.01 -12.16
CA THR A 10 5.16 -3.29 -12.40
C THR A 10 3.88 -3.14 -13.23
N SER A 11 3.61 -1.96 -13.83
CA SER A 11 2.40 -1.75 -14.64
C SER A 11 2.35 -2.62 -15.90
N SER A 12 3.51 -2.99 -16.45
CA SER A 12 3.63 -3.81 -17.66
C SER A 12 4.11 -5.24 -17.40
N LEU A 13 4.35 -5.63 -16.14
CA LEU A 13 4.87 -6.95 -15.81
C LEU A 13 3.72 -7.93 -15.58
N ASP A 14 3.80 -9.10 -16.21
CA ASP A 14 2.95 -10.22 -15.86
C ASP A 14 3.30 -10.76 -14.45
N ALA A 15 2.42 -11.59 -13.90
CA ALA A 15 2.57 -12.11 -12.55
C ALA A 15 3.86 -12.94 -12.37
N LEU A 16 4.31 -13.69 -13.39
CA LEU A 16 5.52 -14.49 -13.31
C LEU A 16 6.76 -13.60 -13.30
N THR A 17 6.81 -12.61 -14.19
CA THR A 17 7.93 -11.66 -14.26
C THR A 17 8.02 -10.80 -12.99
N SER A 18 6.88 -10.46 -12.39
CA SER A 18 6.80 -9.74 -11.11
C SER A 18 7.44 -10.51 -9.94
N GLU A 19 7.32 -11.84 -9.93
CA GLU A 19 7.97 -12.70 -8.93
C GLU A 19 9.50 -12.75 -9.14
N HIS A 20 9.95 -12.82 -10.39
CA HIS A 20 11.38 -12.74 -10.71
C HIS A 20 11.98 -11.38 -10.31
N PHE A 21 11.25 -10.30 -10.56
CA PHE A 21 11.62 -8.96 -10.13
C PHE A 21 11.76 -8.88 -8.61
N ALA A 22 10.79 -9.41 -7.86
CA ALA A 22 10.84 -9.44 -6.41
C ALA A 22 12.08 -10.19 -5.88
N ALA A 23 12.43 -11.32 -6.49
CA ALA A 23 13.63 -12.07 -6.12
C ALA A 23 14.93 -11.27 -6.30
N THR A 24 15.02 -10.44 -7.34
CA THR A 24 16.18 -9.56 -7.56
C THR A 24 16.23 -8.43 -6.54
N ILE A 25 15.10 -7.75 -6.31
CA ILE A 25 15.03 -6.65 -5.34
C ILE A 25 15.33 -7.12 -3.92
N ASN A 26 14.86 -8.32 -3.55
CA ASN A 26 15.14 -8.91 -2.24
C ASN A 26 16.64 -9.13 -2.01
N GLN A 27 17.44 -9.40 -3.05
CA GLN A 27 18.91 -9.52 -2.94
C GLN A 27 19.60 -8.17 -2.72
N LEU A 28 18.97 -7.09 -3.21
CA LEU A 28 19.48 -5.72 -3.08
C LEU A 28 19.02 -5.05 -1.76
N LYS A 29 18.10 -5.69 -1.03
CA LYS A 29 17.63 -5.22 0.27
C LYS A 29 18.81 -5.06 1.24
N GLY A 30 18.86 -3.92 1.93
CA GLY A 30 19.93 -3.59 2.89
C GLY A 30 21.20 -3.01 2.26
N GLN A 31 21.36 -3.05 0.94
CA GLN A 31 22.49 -2.43 0.24
C GLN A 31 22.15 -1.04 -0.32
N MET A 32 20.87 -0.80 -0.65
CA MET A 32 20.38 0.48 -1.17
C MET A 32 18.99 0.80 -0.64
N THR A 33 18.68 2.09 -0.57
CA THR A 33 17.32 2.57 -0.26
C THR A 33 16.51 2.59 -1.55
N MET A 34 15.35 1.93 -1.56
CA MET A 34 14.48 1.80 -2.73
C MET A 34 13.07 2.30 -2.42
N LEU A 35 12.50 3.09 -3.33
CA LEU A 35 11.10 3.48 -3.29
C LEU A 35 10.41 3.00 -4.57
N PHE A 36 9.29 2.31 -4.41
CA PHE A 36 8.46 1.81 -5.51
C PHE A 36 7.11 2.50 -5.48
N ILE A 37 6.72 3.10 -6.60
CA ILE A 37 5.35 3.55 -6.86
C ILE A 37 4.78 2.57 -7.86
N THR A 38 3.84 1.75 -7.41
CA THR A 38 3.22 0.75 -8.28
C THR A 38 1.78 0.44 -7.91
N HIS A 39 0.99 0.06 -8.93
CA HIS A 39 -0.36 -0.44 -8.79
C HIS A 39 -0.42 -1.89 -8.27
N ALA A 40 0.60 -2.70 -8.54
CA ALA A 40 0.61 -4.13 -8.21
C ALA A 40 1.91 -4.54 -7.51
N LEU A 41 1.80 -4.96 -6.26
CA LEU A 41 2.94 -5.47 -5.49
C LEU A 41 3.00 -7.01 -5.59
N PRO A 42 4.14 -7.60 -6.00
CA PRO A 42 4.33 -9.04 -5.98
C PRO A 42 4.28 -9.58 -4.54
N LYS A 43 3.75 -10.79 -4.34
CA LYS A 43 3.56 -11.34 -2.98
C LYS A 43 4.87 -11.71 -2.28
N SER A 44 5.90 -12.06 -3.05
CA SER A 44 7.21 -12.42 -2.54
C SER A 44 8.14 -11.23 -2.28
N LEU A 45 7.72 -10.01 -2.63
CA LEU A 45 8.54 -8.82 -2.45
C LEU A 45 8.62 -8.45 -0.96
N GLN A 46 9.84 -8.45 -0.41
CA GLN A 46 10.10 -8.12 0.98
C GLN A 46 10.44 -6.64 1.13
N VAL A 47 9.43 -5.80 1.31
CA VAL A 47 9.62 -4.38 1.63
C VAL A 47 9.62 -4.14 3.13
N ASP A 48 10.24 -3.04 3.54
CA ASP A 48 10.24 -2.63 4.95
C ASP A 48 8.91 -1.99 5.35
N GLU A 49 8.30 -1.21 4.44
CA GLU A 49 7.03 -0.53 4.67
C GLU A 49 6.22 -0.47 3.36
N ILE A 50 4.89 -0.55 3.48
CA ILE A 50 3.95 -0.37 2.36
C ILE A 50 3.02 0.79 2.69
N VAL A 51 3.14 1.89 1.94
CA VAL A 51 2.24 3.03 2.06
C VAL A 51 1.23 3.01 0.92
N HIS A 52 -0.05 2.93 1.25
CA HIS A 52 -1.13 3.04 0.26
C HIS A 52 -1.60 4.49 0.19
N ILE A 53 -1.36 5.14 -0.95
CA ILE A 53 -1.81 6.50 -1.21
C ILE A 53 -3.24 6.44 -1.78
N GLY A 54 -4.17 7.21 -1.21
CA GLY A 54 -5.54 7.34 -1.73
C GLY A 54 -6.59 6.40 -1.14
N LYS A 55 -6.23 5.45 -0.26
CA LYS A 55 -7.22 4.83 0.63
C LYS A 55 -7.57 5.84 1.70
N SER A 56 -8.65 6.62 1.49
CA SER A 56 -9.30 7.30 2.60
C SER A 56 -9.61 6.22 3.64
N THR A 57 -9.03 6.30 4.83
CA THR A 57 -9.57 5.62 6.00
C THR A 57 -11.07 5.85 5.95
N PRO A 58 -11.94 4.82 6.03
CA PRO A 58 -13.35 5.08 6.18
C PRO A 58 -13.48 5.83 7.50
N SER A 59 -13.48 7.16 7.42
CA SER A 59 -14.00 8.02 8.47
C SER A 59 -15.38 7.43 8.72
N THR A 60 -15.58 6.91 9.93
CA THR A 60 -16.88 6.49 10.45
C THR A 60 -17.92 7.44 9.86
N GLN A 61 -18.69 6.94 8.88
CA GLN A 61 -19.80 7.70 8.37
C GLN A 61 -20.76 7.79 9.55
N CYS A 62 -20.81 8.96 10.18
CA CYS A 62 -21.93 9.33 11.02
C CYS A 62 -23.16 9.16 10.14
N THR A 63 -23.95 8.11 10.39
CA THR A 63 -25.17 7.85 9.65
C THR A 63 -26.09 9.05 9.82
N ASN A 64 -26.54 9.59 8.71
CA ASN A 64 -27.33 10.81 8.66
C ASN A 64 -28.59 10.69 9.55
N GLY A 65 -28.60 11.39 10.69
CA GLY A 65 -29.80 12.12 11.14
C GLY A 65 -30.82 11.41 12.03
N GLN A 66 -30.43 10.68 13.07
CA GLN A 66 -31.33 10.49 14.22
C GLN A 66 -30.83 11.25 15.46
N PRO A 67 -31.47 12.37 15.84
CA PRO A 67 -31.27 12.91 17.19
C PRO A 67 -31.81 11.87 18.18
N ALA A 68 -30.97 11.44 19.10
CA ALA A 68 -31.37 10.67 20.26
C ALA A 68 -32.31 11.55 21.12
N PHE A 69 -33.61 11.46 20.87
CA PHE A 69 -34.60 11.95 21.81
C PHE A 69 -34.58 11.01 23.03
N ASP A 70 -33.89 11.47 24.06
CA ASP A 70 -34.01 10.99 25.43
C ASP A 70 -35.49 11.04 25.82
N THR A 71 -36.17 9.90 25.71
CA THR A 71 -37.53 9.76 26.21
C THR A 71 -37.41 9.54 27.70
N GLY A 72 -37.55 10.66 28.41
CA GLY A 72 -37.55 10.70 29.86
C GLY A 72 -38.41 9.59 30.46
N THR A 73 -37.79 8.92 31.43
CA THR A 73 -38.38 8.22 32.56
C THR A 73 -39.81 8.68 32.86
N VAL A 74 -40.75 7.74 32.75
CA VAL A 74 -42.07 7.80 33.42
C VAL A 74 -41.93 7.67 34.93
#